data_AF-A0ABD3SSM4-F1
#
_entry.id   AF-A0ABD3SSM4-F1
#
_cell.length_a   1.000
_cell.length_b   1.000
_cell.length_c   1.000
_cell.angle_alpha   90.00
_cell.angle_beta   90.00
_cell.angle_gamma   90.00
#
_symmetry.space_group_name_H-M   'P 1'
#
loop_
_entity.id
_entity.type
_entity.pdbx_description
1 polymer ?
#
loop_
_entity_poly.entity_id
_entity_poly.type
_entity_poly.pdbx_seq_one_letter_code
_entity_poly.pdbx_strand_id
1 'polypeptide(L)'
;MAKARNVVLPAPPPQRTDMNIGEYDEDNNDKRSRGQWKWTIARCIIILLKTLKIATSFPFSAVAAVSIVACLLSGSNDDVGAAHASTAMKFGMGYIFVARPLLSTLHIIFCFMDHVEEDGQFKPKRNSVTKLTRLIASSFLMSIVCNQFPKWLSSLVACLALFFFGLASRQVALSSDEYSSKSKGKNMIAACDDCSNPVQRIWSRLGIKERAALAAIILTVMMLTENFATWVVSATYEPGISGSAKPLQDNGRIVLERLAMKLFDVKAPWMARTTLQKLRDGLNVQWALVTSFGTSLVCLELGYGRNHTARIQQRTLAGLTLRALVTLALARLIRTISFSLTVLPSQVNNCYASHFPPPPDIWSEWLVVGFLPNSRGGCNDLILSGHATFTSTITCAFTSAASNTQFSIAVWTLVALDYSIESYQGLHYSVDMWLGCIVTCLLWQITKPLEFGGEAPLIDANERTMPNIPIDYFGEFPLTMKVACTYALPAAIAFVALTLVPEAFVNYIFVGYSVWAGVIFFRCGFTSFLQHVLLCELCIGLGAYL
;
A
#
# COMPACT_ATOMS: atom_id res chain seq x y z
N MET A 1 -7.84 -50.27 61.63
CA MET A 1 -7.72 -48.85 62.05
C MET A 1 -8.21 -47.97 60.91
N ALA A 2 -9.50 -47.61 60.94
CA ALA A 2 -10.16 -46.83 59.89
C ALA A 2 -9.97 -45.33 60.16
N LYS A 3 -9.46 -44.58 59.17
CA LYS A 3 -9.17 -43.15 59.26
C LYS A 3 -10.40 -42.36 58.81
N ALA A 4 -11.10 -41.79 59.78
CA ALA A 4 -12.27 -40.94 59.56
C ALA A 4 -11.88 -39.67 58.75
N ARG A 5 -12.58 -39.44 57.64
CA ARG A 5 -12.53 -38.17 56.89
C ARG A 5 -13.48 -37.19 57.58
N ASN A 6 -12.93 -36.11 58.13
CA ASN A 6 -13.70 -34.95 58.56
C ASN A 6 -14.28 -34.26 57.33
N VAL A 7 -15.60 -34.32 57.20
CA VAL A 7 -16.39 -33.53 56.25
C VAL A 7 -16.59 -32.16 56.87
N VAL A 8 -15.94 -31.14 56.30
CA VAL A 8 -16.18 -29.73 56.65
C VAL A 8 -17.46 -29.29 55.96
N LEU A 9 -18.49 -28.97 56.74
CA LEU A 9 -19.75 -28.39 56.25
C LEU A 9 -19.51 -26.95 55.77
N PRO A 10 -20.14 -26.53 54.66
CA PRO A 10 -20.03 -25.15 54.18
C PRO A 10 -20.75 -24.18 55.12
N ALA A 11 -20.12 -23.03 55.36
CA ALA A 11 -20.66 -21.94 56.16
C ALA A 11 -21.99 -21.42 55.56
N PRO A 12 -22.96 -21.02 56.41
CA PRO A 12 -24.22 -20.45 55.94
C PRO A 12 -23.97 -19.12 55.19
N PRO A 13 -24.77 -18.83 54.15
CA PRO A 13 -24.66 -17.58 53.41
C PRO A 13 -24.92 -16.39 54.34
N PRO A 14 -24.21 -15.26 54.15
CA PRO A 14 -24.40 -14.07 54.97
C PRO A 14 -25.85 -13.58 54.85
N GLN A 15 -26.48 -13.35 56.00
CA GLN A 15 -27.80 -12.73 56.09
C GLN A 15 -27.77 -11.37 55.40
N ARG A 16 -28.71 -11.20 54.48
CA ARG A 16 -28.94 -9.98 53.71
C ARG A 16 -29.45 -8.92 54.69
N THR A 17 -28.58 -8.01 55.09
CA THR A 17 -28.98 -6.78 55.79
C THR A 17 -29.78 -5.92 54.81
N ASP A 18 -31.04 -5.66 55.15
CA ASP A 18 -31.90 -4.73 54.45
C ASP A 18 -31.24 -3.34 54.44
N MET A 19 -30.69 -2.97 53.29
CA MET A 19 -30.17 -1.63 53.06
C MET A 19 -31.35 -0.67 52.89
N ASN A 20 -31.37 0.33 53.76
CA ASN A 20 -32.22 1.51 53.70
C ASN A 20 -32.36 2.04 52.27
N ILE A 21 -33.60 2.02 51.78
CA ILE A 21 -34.04 2.77 50.60
C ILE A 21 -34.23 4.21 51.07
N GLY A 22 -33.16 4.97 51.05
CA GLY A 22 -33.17 6.39 51.31
C GLY A 22 -32.11 7.03 50.44
N GLU A 23 -32.52 8.07 49.72
CA GLU A 23 -31.67 9.09 49.12
C GLU A 23 -31.06 8.86 47.71
N TYR A 24 -31.49 9.79 46.83
CA TYR A 24 -30.94 10.24 45.56
C TYR A 24 -31.03 9.33 44.32
N ASP A 25 -31.96 9.68 43.43
CA ASP A 25 -32.05 9.10 42.07
C ASP A 25 -32.23 10.18 40.97
N GLU A 26 -31.46 11.28 41.04
CA GLU A 26 -31.33 12.22 39.90
C GLU A 26 -30.24 11.79 38.89
N ASP A 27 -29.37 10.84 39.24
CA ASP A 27 -28.24 10.40 38.40
C ASP A 27 -28.61 9.29 37.38
N ASN A 28 -29.87 8.83 37.40
CA ASN A 28 -30.37 7.76 36.53
C ASN A 28 -30.87 8.25 35.15
N ASN A 29 -31.23 9.53 35.02
CA ASN A 29 -31.66 10.08 33.73
C ASN A 29 -30.50 10.23 32.73
N ASP A 30 -29.28 10.52 33.21
CA ASP A 30 -28.12 10.69 32.32
C ASP A 30 -27.54 9.34 31.83
N LYS A 31 -27.73 8.26 32.59
CA LYS A 31 -27.40 6.90 32.12
C LYS A 31 -28.37 6.44 31.01
N ARG A 32 -29.64 6.85 31.09
CA ARG A 32 -30.66 6.54 30.08
C ARG A 32 -30.42 7.30 28.77
N SER A 33 -30.00 8.57 28.84
CA SER A 33 -29.65 9.40 27.67
C SER A 33 -28.42 8.85 26.91
N ARG A 34 -27.35 8.50 27.64
CA ARG A 34 -26.12 7.91 27.06
C ARG A 34 -26.38 6.52 26.46
N GLY A 35 -27.31 5.75 27.03
CA GLY A 35 -27.77 4.48 26.47
C GLY A 35 -28.51 4.64 25.14
N GLN A 36 -29.37 5.65 25.04
CA GLN A 36 -30.15 5.92 23.83
C GLN A 36 -29.27 6.34 22.64
N TRP A 37 -28.26 7.18 22.86
CA TRP A 37 -27.35 7.61 21.78
C TRP A 37 -26.52 6.45 21.23
N LYS A 38 -26.01 5.58 22.12
CA LYS A 38 -25.29 4.36 21.72
C LYS A 38 -26.19 3.41 20.91
N TRP A 39 -27.45 3.26 21.30
CA TRP A 39 -28.42 2.44 20.57
C TRP A 39 -28.76 2.99 19.18
N THR A 40 -28.94 4.31 19.08
CA THR A 40 -29.18 4.98 17.78
C THR A 40 -27.98 4.81 16.85
N ILE A 41 -26.76 5.04 17.34
CA ILE A 41 -25.54 4.81 16.55
C ILE A 41 -25.43 3.35 16.11
N ALA A 42 -25.64 2.39 17.01
CA ALA A 42 -25.58 0.97 16.68
C ALA A 42 -26.60 0.60 15.59
N ARG A 43 -27.85 1.09 15.69
CA ARG A 43 -28.88 0.90 14.65
C ARG A 43 -28.46 1.52 13.31
N CYS A 44 -27.96 2.76 13.31
CA CYS A 44 -27.47 3.41 12.10
C CYS A 44 -26.34 2.61 11.44
N ILE A 45 -25.40 2.07 12.22
CA ILE A 45 -24.29 1.27 11.70
C ILE A 45 -24.79 -0.08 11.15
N ILE A 46 -25.74 -0.75 11.80
CA ILE A 46 -26.34 -1.99 11.29
C ILE A 46 -27.07 -1.74 9.96
N ILE A 47 -27.85 -0.66 9.85
CA ILE A 47 -28.52 -0.28 8.60
C ILE A 47 -27.49 0.03 7.51
N LEU A 48 -26.42 0.76 7.85
CA LEU A 48 -25.32 1.05 6.93
C LEU A 48 -24.66 -0.25 6.45
N LEU A 49 -24.33 -1.18 7.34
CA LEU A 49 -23.73 -2.48 7.01
C LEU A 49 -24.61 -3.33 6.10
N LYS A 50 -25.92 -3.42 6.38
CA LYS A 50 -26.88 -4.12 5.52
C LYS A 50 -26.92 -3.50 4.12
N THR A 51 -26.98 -2.17 4.07
CA THR A 51 -26.95 -1.42 2.81
C THR A 51 -25.64 -1.67 2.05
N LEU A 52 -24.49 -1.62 2.72
CA LEU A 52 -23.18 -1.90 2.13
C LEU A 52 -23.06 -3.33 1.60
N LYS A 53 -23.57 -4.32 2.34
CA LYS A 53 -23.56 -5.72 1.92
C LYS A 53 -24.40 -5.94 0.66
N ILE A 54 -25.58 -5.34 0.59
CA ILE A 54 -26.43 -5.37 -0.61
C ILE A 54 -25.72 -4.66 -1.77
N ALA A 55 -25.22 -3.45 -1.52
CA ALA A 55 -24.54 -2.61 -2.49
C ALA A 55 -23.15 -3.11 -2.91
N THR A 56 -22.62 -4.18 -2.32
CA THR A 56 -21.34 -4.80 -2.74
C THR A 56 -21.54 -6.24 -3.23
N SER A 57 -22.79 -6.70 -3.26
CA SER A 57 -23.14 -8.05 -3.65
C SER A 57 -22.90 -8.31 -5.14
N PHE A 58 -22.66 -9.58 -5.48
CA PHE A 58 -22.48 -10.03 -6.85
C PHE A 58 -23.68 -9.68 -7.77
N PRO A 59 -24.96 -9.86 -7.36
CA PRO A 59 -26.10 -9.51 -8.20
C PRO A 59 -26.11 -8.04 -8.62
N PHE A 60 -25.85 -7.10 -7.69
CA PHE A 60 -25.85 -5.68 -8.03
C PHE A 60 -24.74 -5.33 -9.04
N SER A 61 -23.58 -5.98 -8.89
CA SER A 61 -22.46 -5.84 -9.82
C SER A 61 -22.74 -6.45 -11.19
N ALA A 62 -23.43 -7.61 -11.22
CA ALA A 62 -23.84 -8.26 -12.45
C ALA A 62 -24.87 -7.41 -13.21
N VAL A 63 -25.84 -6.82 -12.51
CA VAL A 63 -26.81 -5.88 -13.10
C VAL A 63 -26.08 -4.68 -13.71
N ALA A 64 -25.18 -4.03 -12.97
CA ALA A 64 -24.41 -2.91 -13.50
C ALA A 64 -23.57 -3.30 -14.74
N ALA A 65 -22.94 -4.48 -14.73
CA ALA A 65 -22.15 -4.97 -15.85
C ALA A 65 -23.02 -5.29 -17.07
N VAL A 66 -24.16 -5.95 -16.87
CA VAL A 66 -25.14 -6.24 -17.93
C VAL A 66 -25.69 -4.93 -18.50
N SER A 67 -25.97 -3.92 -17.68
CA SER A 67 -26.39 -2.60 -18.16
C SER A 67 -25.33 -1.94 -19.04
N ILE A 68 -24.05 -2.00 -18.68
CA ILE A 68 -22.95 -1.47 -19.52
C ILE A 68 -22.91 -2.22 -20.86
N VAL A 69 -22.89 -3.56 -20.83
CA VAL A 69 -22.83 -4.38 -22.05
C VAL A 69 -24.05 -4.12 -22.93
N ALA A 70 -25.25 -4.08 -22.36
CA ALA A 70 -26.47 -3.77 -23.08
C ALA A 70 -26.40 -2.38 -23.73
N CYS A 71 -25.85 -1.36 -23.05
CA CYS A 71 -25.67 -0.02 -23.62
C CYS A 71 -24.60 0.01 -24.73
N LEU A 72 -23.56 -0.81 -24.64
CA LEU A 72 -22.53 -0.91 -25.67
C LEU A 72 -23.06 -1.61 -26.93
N LEU A 73 -23.93 -2.61 -26.78
CA LEU A 73 -24.53 -3.37 -27.88
C LEU A 73 -25.75 -2.68 -28.49
N SER A 74 -26.52 -1.93 -27.70
CA SER A 74 -27.69 -1.17 -28.17
C SER A 74 -27.22 0.10 -28.87
N GLY A 75 -26.80 -0.03 -30.12
CA GLY A 75 -26.62 1.10 -31.03
C GLY A 75 -27.96 1.73 -31.40
N SER A 76 -28.67 2.30 -30.42
CA SER A 76 -29.94 2.99 -30.67
C SER A 76 -29.70 4.25 -31.48
N ASN A 77 -30.42 4.38 -32.60
CA ASN A 77 -30.39 5.57 -33.46
C ASN A 77 -31.34 6.67 -32.97
N ASP A 78 -32.16 6.41 -31.95
CA ASP A 78 -33.15 7.37 -31.44
C ASP A 78 -32.59 8.17 -30.26
N ASP A 79 -32.71 9.50 -30.31
CA ASP A 79 -32.14 10.43 -29.32
C ASP A 79 -32.58 10.11 -27.87
N VAL A 80 -33.83 9.65 -27.68
CA VAL A 80 -34.37 9.28 -26.36
C VAL A 80 -33.69 8.00 -25.83
N GLY A 81 -33.48 7.01 -26.70
CA GLY A 81 -32.77 5.78 -26.35
C GLY A 81 -31.32 6.04 -25.99
N ALA A 82 -30.66 6.94 -26.72
CA ALA A 82 -29.29 7.35 -26.45
C ALA A 82 -29.12 8.02 -25.08
N ALA A 83 -30.05 8.89 -24.67
CA ALA A 83 -30.01 9.56 -23.36
C ALA A 83 -30.16 8.58 -22.18
N HIS A 84 -31.09 7.62 -22.28
CA HIS A 84 -31.26 6.57 -21.28
C HIS A 84 -30.04 5.63 -21.21
N ALA A 85 -29.50 5.23 -22.37
CA ALA A 85 -28.30 4.40 -22.43
C ALA A 85 -27.08 5.12 -21.83
N SER A 86 -26.88 6.41 -22.12
CA SER A 86 -25.81 7.22 -21.51
C SER A 86 -25.94 7.29 -19.99
N THR A 87 -27.16 7.50 -19.48
CA THR A 87 -27.41 7.57 -18.02
C THR A 87 -27.16 6.24 -17.33
N ALA A 88 -27.65 5.13 -17.91
CA ALA A 88 -27.40 3.79 -17.40
C ALA A 88 -25.92 3.42 -17.42
N MET A 89 -25.20 3.81 -18.48
CA MET A 89 -23.75 3.63 -18.60
C MET A 89 -22.97 4.46 -17.57
N LYS A 90 -23.35 5.73 -17.34
CA LYS A 90 -22.80 6.60 -16.28
C LYS A 90 -22.93 5.95 -14.91
N PHE A 91 -24.14 5.47 -14.59
CA PHE A 91 -24.40 4.79 -13.33
C PHE A 91 -23.61 3.49 -13.20
N GLY A 92 -23.64 2.63 -14.23
CA GLY A 92 -22.94 1.34 -14.21
C GLY A 92 -21.43 1.49 -14.08
N MET A 93 -20.81 2.36 -14.87
CA MET A 93 -19.37 2.62 -14.82
C MET A 93 -18.95 3.28 -13.51
N GLY A 94 -19.68 4.32 -13.08
CA GLY A 94 -19.42 5.00 -11.82
C GLY A 94 -19.57 4.06 -10.62
N TYR A 95 -20.56 3.16 -10.67
CA TYR A 95 -20.72 2.16 -9.63
C TYR A 95 -19.60 1.11 -9.65
N ILE A 96 -19.29 0.49 -10.80
CA ILE A 96 -18.30 -0.60 -10.86
C ILE A 96 -16.89 -0.11 -10.53
N PHE A 97 -16.46 1.01 -11.10
CA PHE A 97 -15.07 1.45 -11.02
C PHE A 97 -14.78 2.36 -9.82
N VAL A 98 -15.80 3.02 -9.26
CA VAL A 98 -15.61 3.98 -8.16
C VAL A 98 -16.39 3.57 -6.92
N ALA A 99 -17.71 3.52 -6.99
CA ALA A 99 -18.53 3.33 -5.79
C ALA A 99 -18.30 1.95 -5.16
N ARG A 100 -18.33 0.87 -5.94
CA ARG A 100 -18.18 -0.50 -5.44
C ARG A 100 -16.83 -0.71 -4.74
N PRO A 101 -15.67 -0.33 -5.29
CA PRO A 101 -14.40 -0.41 -4.56
C PRO A 101 -14.41 0.32 -3.22
N LEU A 102 -14.98 1.53 -3.18
CA LEU A 102 -15.08 2.32 -1.96
C LEU A 102 -16.03 1.68 -0.94
N LEU A 103 -17.20 1.21 -1.38
CA LEU A 103 -18.19 0.55 -0.53
C LEU A 103 -17.69 -0.81 -0.02
N SER A 104 -16.97 -1.58 -0.84
CA SER A 104 -16.32 -2.84 -0.43
C SER A 104 -15.25 -2.59 0.62
N THR A 105 -14.47 -1.53 0.47
CA THR A 105 -13.49 -1.11 1.47
C THR A 105 -14.18 -0.68 2.76
N LEU A 106 -15.25 0.11 2.67
CA LEU A 106 -16.04 0.58 3.81
C LEU A 106 -16.72 -0.57 4.57
N HIS A 107 -17.25 -1.55 3.85
CA HIS A 107 -17.82 -2.76 4.44
C HIS A 107 -16.79 -3.49 5.30
N ILE A 108 -15.56 -3.64 4.80
CA ILE A 108 -14.47 -4.30 5.55
C ILE A 108 -14.10 -3.53 6.81
N ILE A 109 -14.08 -2.19 6.75
CA ILE A 109 -13.80 -1.33 7.91
C ILE A 109 -14.88 -1.55 9.00
N PHE A 110 -16.15 -1.58 8.62
CA PHE A 110 -17.27 -1.65 9.58
C PHE A 110 -17.68 -3.06 10.02
N CYS A 111 -17.17 -4.13 9.41
CA CYS A 111 -17.47 -5.53 9.79
C CYS A 111 -17.18 -5.90 11.27
N PHE A 112 -16.63 -5.00 12.09
CA PHE A 112 -16.47 -5.19 13.54
C PHE A 112 -17.80 -5.33 14.29
N MET A 113 -18.88 -4.70 13.81
CA MET A 113 -20.12 -4.57 14.58
C MET A 113 -21.14 -5.67 14.35
N ASP A 114 -20.90 -6.60 13.42
CA ASP A 114 -21.77 -7.75 13.14
C ASP A 114 -21.83 -8.77 14.31
N HIS A 115 -21.07 -8.57 15.39
CA HIS A 115 -21.00 -9.47 16.54
C HIS A 115 -21.74 -8.99 17.79
N VAL A 116 -22.53 -7.91 17.71
CA VAL A 116 -23.48 -7.58 18.78
C VAL A 116 -24.76 -8.38 18.52
N GLU A 117 -24.76 -9.66 18.91
CA GLU A 117 -25.95 -10.52 18.85
C GLU A 117 -26.96 -10.07 19.93
N GLU A 118 -28.25 -10.05 19.58
CA GLU A 118 -29.36 -9.57 20.42
C GLU A 118 -29.60 -10.40 21.70
N ASP A 119 -29.02 -11.60 21.80
CA ASP A 119 -29.30 -12.57 22.86
C ASP A 119 -28.33 -12.53 24.06
N GLY A 120 -27.43 -11.55 24.14
CA GLY A 120 -26.52 -11.38 25.29
C GLY A 120 -25.48 -12.49 25.48
N GLN A 121 -25.49 -13.55 24.67
CA GLN A 121 -24.46 -14.60 24.67
C GLN A 121 -23.42 -14.33 23.59
N PHE A 122 -22.22 -13.90 24.02
CA PHE A 122 -21.09 -13.67 23.14
C PHE A 122 -20.52 -15.01 22.66
N LYS A 123 -21.05 -15.57 21.57
CA LYS A 123 -20.36 -16.64 20.84
C LYS A 123 -19.43 -15.98 19.83
N PRO A 124 -18.10 -16.02 20.03
CA PRO A 124 -17.16 -15.50 19.04
C PRO A 124 -17.24 -16.37 17.78
N LYS A 125 -18.15 -16.04 16.86
CA LYS A 125 -18.08 -16.54 15.50
C LYS A 125 -16.75 -16.06 14.95
N ARG A 126 -15.97 -17.00 14.41
CA ARG A 126 -14.62 -16.80 13.89
C ARG A 126 -14.67 -15.91 12.65
N ASN A 127 -14.90 -14.60 12.81
CA ASN A 127 -14.86 -13.68 11.69
C ASN A 127 -13.43 -13.61 11.16
N SER A 128 -13.31 -13.92 9.86
CA SER A 128 -12.07 -14.12 9.11
C SER A 128 -11.31 -12.83 8.81
N VAL A 129 -11.92 -11.66 9.04
CA VAL A 129 -11.30 -10.37 8.74
C VAL A 129 -10.40 -9.96 9.91
N THR A 130 -9.10 -10.10 9.70
CA THR A 130 -8.10 -9.75 10.71
C THR A 130 -8.15 -8.25 11.05
N LYS A 131 -7.76 -7.88 12.26
CA LYS A 131 -7.57 -6.46 12.64
C LYS A 131 -6.63 -5.74 11.66
N LEU A 132 -5.61 -6.46 11.19
CA LEU A 132 -4.65 -6.03 10.16
C LEU A 132 -5.36 -5.58 8.87
N THR A 133 -6.19 -6.44 8.28
CA THR A 133 -6.96 -6.11 7.05
C THR A 133 -7.75 -4.81 7.20
N ARG A 134 -8.35 -4.59 8.37
CA ARG A 134 -9.17 -3.40 8.64
C ARG A 134 -8.35 -2.13 8.74
N LEU A 135 -7.20 -2.18 9.40
CA LEU A 135 -6.29 -1.04 9.48
C LEU A 135 -5.79 -0.66 8.08
N ILE A 136 -5.41 -1.65 7.27
CA ILE A 136 -4.98 -1.41 5.88
C ILE A 136 -6.12 -0.79 5.07
N ALA A 137 -7.32 -1.37 5.09
CA ALA A 137 -8.49 -0.84 4.39
C ALA A 137 -8.86 0.59 4.85
N SER A 138 -8.75 0.86 6.15
CA SER A 138 -8.99 2.20 6.71
C SER A 138 -7.96 3.20 6.21
N SER A 139 -6.68 2.83 6.18
CA SER A 139 -5.62 3.70 5.67
C SER A 139 -5.80 4.00 4.18
N PHE A 140 -6.18 3.00 3.37
CA PHE A 140 -6.48 3.15 1.95
C PHE A 140 -7.60 4.18 1.74
N LEU A 141 -8.74 3.99 2.39
CA LEU A 141 -9.89 4.88 2.25
C LEU A 141 -9.60 6.28 2.79
N MET A 142 -8.93 6.37 3.95
CA MET A 142 -8.59 7.65 4.56
C MET A 142 -7.65 8.44 3.65
N SER A 143 -6.71 7.80 2.96
CA SER A 143 -5.86 8.49 1.98
C SER A 143 -6.66 9.09 0.83
N ILE A 144 -7.66 8.37 0.29
CA ILE A 144 -8.53 8.89 -0.76
C ILE A 144 -9.31 10.12 -0.26
N VAL A 145 -9.86 10.05 0.95
CA VAL A 145 -10.54 11.19 1.59
C VAL A 145 -9.57 12.34 1.83
N CYS A 146 -8.35 12.06 2.31
CA CYS A 146 -7.35 13.06 2.61
C CYS A 146 -6.84 13.79 1.36
N ASN A 147 -6.85 13.14 0.21
CA ASN A 147 -6.51 13.76 -1.08
C ASN A 147 -7.52 14.82 -1.52
N GLN A 148 -8.71 14.88 -0.90
CA GLN A 148 -9.67 15.98 -1.10
C GLN A 148 -9.30 17.25 -0.32
N PHE A 149 -8.34 17.17 0.60
CA PHE A 149 -7.87 18.32 1.35
C PHE A 149 -6.71 19.02 0.63
N PRO A 150 -6.42 20.28 0.99
CA PRO A 150 -5.23 20.97 0.49
C PRO A 150 -3.95 20.15 0.72
N LYS A 151 -3.02 20.19 -0.25
CA LYS A 151 -1.75 19.43 -0.25
C LYS A 151 -0.96 19.52 1.06
N TRP A 152 -0.99 20.68 1.72
CA TRP A 152 -0.28 20.86 2.99
C TRP A 152 -0.89 20.01 4.12
N LEU A 153 -2.22 19.82 4.13
CA LEU A 153 -2.90 19.04 5.17
C LEU A 153 -2.66 17.55 4.98
N SER A 154 -2.71 17.06 3.73
CA SER A 154 -2.39 15.65 3.43
C SER A 154 -0.94 15.33 3.78
N SER A 155 0.00 16.21 3.44
CA SER A 155 1.41 16.08 3.83
C SER A 155 1.60 16.09 5.35
N LEU A 156 0.88 16.95 6.08
CA LEU A 156 0.92 17.00 7.54
C LEU A 156 0.46 15.68 8.16
N VAL A 157 -0.67 15.14 7.70
CA VAL A 157 -1.22 13.86 8.17
C VAL A 157 -0.25 12.72 7.90
N ALA A 158 0.35 12.67 6.71
CA ALA A 158 1.37 11.68 6.36
C ALA A 158 2.60 11.76 7.28
N CYS A 159 3.11 12.96 7.54
CA CYS A 159 4.28 13.16 8.39
C CYS A 159 3.99 12.84 9.86
N LEU A 160 2.80 13.16 10.36
CA LEU A 160 2.36 12.74 11.70
C LEU A 160 2.28 11.21 11.80
N ALA A 161 1.73 10.53 10.79
CA ALA A 161 1.67 9.08 10.76
C ALA A 161 3.07 8.44 10.79
N LEU A 162 4.02 8.99 10.02
CA LEU A 162 5.42 8.56 10.04
C LEU A 162 6.05 8.75 11.42
N PHE A 163 5.85 9.93 12.03
CA PHE A 163 6.35 10.22 13.37
C PHE A 163 5.85 9.20 14.40
N PHE A 164 4.54 8.95 14.44
CA PHE A 164 3.96 7.97 15.36
C PHE A 164 4.43 6.54 15.06
N PHE A 165 4.61 6.19 13.78
CA PHE A 165 5.20 4.91 13.42
C PHE A 165 6.63 4.77 13.93
N GLY A 166 7.46 5.79 13.77
CA GLY A 166 8.81 5.83 14.30
C GLY A 166 8.85 5.54 15.79
N LEU A 167 7.97 6.21 16.56
CA LEU A 167 7.84 5.97 18.00
C LEU A 167 7.39 4.54 18.33
N ALA A 168 6.44 3.99 17.58
CA ALA A 168 5.91 2.65 17.81
C ALA A 168 6.94 1.56 17.48
N SER A 169 7.68 1.71 16.37
CA SER A 169 8.73 0.76 15.94
C SER A 169 9.86 0.63 16.96
N ARG A 170 10.15 1.70 17.70
CA ARG A 170 11.16 1.69 18.78
C ARG A 170 10.79 0.73 19.91
N GLN A 171 9.51 0.69 20.30
CA GLN A 171 9.07 -0.14 21.42
C GLN A 171 9.24 -1.63 21.11
N VAL A 172 9.00 -2.03 19.86
CA VAL A 172 9.14 -3.42 19.42
C VAL A 172 10.59 -3.90 19.48
N ALA A 173 11.55 -3.05 19.08
CA ALA A 173 12.96 -3.44 19.04
C ALA A 173 13.52 -3.75 20.43
N LEU A 174 13.16 -2.96 21.45
CA LEU A 174 13.62 -3.17 22.83
C LEU A 174 13.18 -4.54 23.38
N SER A 175 11.98 -4.98 23.05
CA SER A 175 11.47 -6.30 23.47
C SER A 175 12.20 -7.47 22.81
N SER A 176 12.73 -7.30 21.60
CA SER A 176 13.43 -8.36 20.86
C SER A 176 14.83 -8.62 21.41
N ASP A 177 15.55 -7.57 21.81
CA ASP A 177 16.94 -7.69 22.30
C ASP A 177 17.01 -8.44 23.65
N GLU A 178 16.02 -8.23 24.52
CA GLU A 178 15.94 -8.91 25.81
C GLU A 178 15.79 -10.43 25.63
N TYR A 179 15.02 -10.88 24.64
CA TYR A 179 14.81 -12.30 24.35
C TYR A 179 16.02 -12.95 23.68
N SER A 180 16.69 -12.24 22.75
CA SER A 180 17.87 -12.74 22.04
C SER A 180 19.05 -13.02 22.99
N SER A 181 19.19 -12.21 24.05
CA SER A 181 20.27 -12.39 25.04
C SER A 181 20.22 -13.74 25.76
N LYS A 182 19.03 -14.36 25.89
CA LYS A 182 18.85 -15.64 26.60
C LYS A 182 19.01 -16.88 25.71
N SER A 183 18.86 -16.77 24.39
CA SER A 183 18.92 -17.94 23.49
C SER A 183 20.30 -18.18 22.84
N LYS A 184 21.36 -17.51 23.31
CA LYS A 184 22.73 -17.60 22.77
C LYS A 184 23.43 -18.96 23.05
N GLY A 185 22.66 -20.04 23.19
CA GLY A 185 23.15 -21.41 23.31
C GLY A 185 23.21 -22.11 21.96
N LYS A 186 24.44 -22.32 21.46
CA LYS A 186 24.85 -23.44 20.59
C LYS A 186 23.85 -23.85 19.48
N ASN A 187 23.79 -23.10 18.39
CA ASN A 187 23.33 -23.67 17.11
C ASN A 187 24.50 -23.74 16.11
N MET A 188 24.99 -24.97 15.94
CA MET A 188 25.83 -25.42 14.84
C MET A 188 25.12 -25.08 13.53
N ILE A 189 25.67 -24.11 12.80
CA ILE A 189 25.38 -23.98 11.37
C ILE A 189 26.09 -25.17 10.71
N ALA A 190 25.34 -26.24 10.44
CA ALA A 190 25.78 -27.29 9.53
C ALA A 190 25.92 -26.63 8.15
N ALA A 191 27.14 -26.20 7.82
CA ALA A 191 27.46 -25.66 6.53
C ALA A 191 27.14 -26.73 5.48
N CYS A 192 26.18 -26.45 4.61
CA CYS A 192 25.96 -27.25 3.42
C CYS A 192 27.14 -26.95 2.48
N ASP A 193 28.21 -27.75 2.59
CA ASP A 193 29.49 -27.53 1.89
C ASP A 193 29.39 -27.70 0.36
N ASP A 194 28.25 -28.15 -0.16
CA ASP A 194 28.09 -28.53 -1.58
C ASP A 194 27.43 -27.45 -2.46
N CYS A 195 27.30 -26.21 -1.98
CA CYS A 195 26.84 -25.09 -2.83
C CYS A 195 28.01 -24.53 -3.66
N SER A 196 28.09 -24.92 -4.93
CA SER A 196 29.11 -24.48 -5.90
C SER A 196 28.97 -23.01 -6.35
N ASN A 197 27.84 -22.35 -6.10
CA ASN A 197 27.62 -20.96 -6.49
C ASN A 197 28.02 -19.96 -5.38
N PRO A 198 29.06 -19.11 -5.58
CA PRO A 198 29.52 -18.15 -4.57
C PRO A 198 28.46 -17.11 -4.19
N VAL A 199 27.58 -16.73 -5.13
CA VAL A 199 26.51 -15.75 -4.87
C VAL A 199 25.47 -16.34 -3.92
N GLN A 200 25.08 -17.59 -4.13
CA GLN A 200 24.14 -18.28 -3.24
C GLN A 200 24.71 -18.43 -1.83
N ARG A 201 26.02 -18.67 -1.71
CA ARG A 201 26.74 -18.75 -0.44
C ARG A 201 26.78 -17.40 0.30
N ILE A 202 26.99 -16.29 -0.41
CA ILE A 202 26.93 -14.95 0.19
C ILE A 202 25.49 -14.65 0.61
N TRP A 203 24.52 -14.89 -0.28
CA TRP A 203 23.11 -14.63 -0.02
C TRP A 203 22.58 -15.41 1.20
N SER A 204 22.95 -16.69 1.33
CA SER A 204 22.52 -17.53 2.45
C SER A 204 23.10 -17.08 3.80
N ARG A 205 24.28 -16.44 3.81
CA ARG A 205 24.91 -15.87 5.01
C ARG A 205 24.27 -14.57 5.49
N LEU A 206 23.61 -13.83 4.60
CA LEU A 206 22.92 -12.59 4.97
C LEU A 206 21.59 -12.93 5.66
N GLY A 207 21.29 -12.24 6.77
CA GLY A 207 19.97 -12.27 7.38
C GLY A 207 18.94 -11.52 6.54
N ILE A 208 17.66 -11.64 6.91
CA ILE A 208 16.55 -11.07 6.12
C ILE A 208 16.63 -9.54 6.03
N LYS A 209 17.12 -8.88 7.09
CA LYS A 209 17.28 -7.42 7.14
C LYS A 209 18.42 -6.97 6.23
N GLU A 210 19.58 -7.64 6.26
CA GLU A 210 20.69 -7.32 5.35
C GLU A 210 20.30 -7.57 3.89
N ARG A 211 19.56 -8.66 3.60
CA ARG A 211 19.03 -8.92 2.26
C ARG A 211 18.09 -7.81 1.79
N ALA A 212 17.19 -7.33 2.67
CA ALA A 212 16.29 -6.23 2.33
C ALA A 212 17.07 -4.93 2.03
N ALA A 213 18.09 -4.61 2.82
CA ALA A 213 18.96 -3.47 2.57
C ALA A 213 19.74 -3.60 1.25
N LEU A 214 20.31 -4.78 0.97
CA LEU A 214 20.97 -5.06 -0.31
C LEU A 214 19.99 -4.94 -1.49
N ALA A 215 18.76 -5.43 -1.36
CA ALA A 215 17.73 -5.29 -2.39
C ALA A 215 17.35 -3.83 -2.63
N ALA A 216 17.34 -2.99 -1.59
CA ALA A 216 17.13 -1.55 -1.75
C ALA A 216 18.26 -0.90 -2.55
N ILE A 217 19.52 -1.23 -2.25
CA ILE A 217 20.69 -0.74 -3.01
C ILE A 217 20.60 -1.18 -4.47
N ILE A 218 20.29 -2.46 -4.72
CA ILE A 218 20.11 -2.99 -6.08
C ILE A 218 19.00 -2.22 -6.81
N LEU A 219 17.86 -1.99 -6.17
CA LEU A 219 16.77 -1.20 -6.75
C LEU A 219 17.23 0.21 -7.10
N THR A 220 17.95 0.91 -6.20
CA THR A 220 18.48 2.25 -6.47
C THR A 220 19.41 2.26 -7.69
N VAL A 221 20.33 1.30 -7.78
CA VAL A 221 21.21 1.16 -8.96
C VAL A 221 20.40 0.91 -10.23
N MET A 222 19.38 0.05 -10.17
CA MET A 222 18.49 -0.20 -11.31
C MET A 222 17.72 1.05 -11.73
N MET A 223 17.19 1.84 -10.79
CA MET A 223 16.48 3.09 -11.09
C MET A 223 17.39 4.13 -11.73
N LEU A 224 18.62 4.28 -11.23
CA LEU A 224 19.62 5.18 -11.83
C LEU A 224 20.01 4.73 -13.24
N THR A 225 20.21 3.43 -13.43
CA THR A 225 20.52 2.84 -14.74
C THR A 225 19.36 3.01 -15.72
N GLU A 226 18.11 2.80 -15.26
CA GLU A 226 16.90 3.01 -16.05
C GLU A 226 16.79 4.48 -16.49
N ASN A 227 16.98 5.43 -15.58
CA ASN A 227 16.93 6.87 -15.88
C ASN A 227 17.96 7.25 -16.95
N PHE A 228 19.21 6.81 -16.75
CA PHE A 228 20.28 7.04 -17.71
C PHE A 228 19.95 6.43 -19.08
N ALA A 229 19.58 5.16 -19.12
CA ALA A 229 19.25 4.48 -20.37
C ALA A 229 18.04 5.12 -21.08
N THR A 230 17.02 5.52 -20.33
CA THR A 230 15.83 6.20 -20.88
C THR A 230 16.22 7.50 -21.56
N TRP A 231 17.10 8.26 -20.93
CA TRP A 231 17.63 9.49 -21.48
C TRP A 231 18.49 9.23 -22.72
N VAL A 232 19.44 8.28 -22.66
CA VAL A 232 20.28 7.91 -23.82
C VAL A 232 19.40 7.54 -25.02
N VAL A 233 18.46 6.62 -24.82
CA VAL A 233 17.56 6.16 -25.87
C VAL A 233 16.72 7.31 -26.45
N SER A 234 16.24 8.21 -25.59
CA SER A 234 15.52 9.42 -26.03
C SER A 234 16.40 10.36 -26.85
N ALA A 235 17.66 10.55 -26.44
CA ALA A 235 18.63 11.42 -27.09
C ALA A 235 19.24 10.85 -28.37
N THR A 236 19.14 9.53 -28.60
CA THR A 236 19.62 8.87 -29.82
C THR A 236 18.51 8.58 -30.83
N TYR A 237 17.24 8.71 -30.45
CA TYR A 237 16.11 8.42 -31.33
C TYR A 237 15.72 9.66 -32.15
N GLU A 238 16.39 9.83 -33.29
CA GLU A 238 16.22 11.00 -34.18
C GLU A 238 14.74 11.34 -34.52
N PRO A 239 13.86 10.38 -34.87
CA PRO A 239 12.45 10.69 -35.17
C PRO A 239 11.68 11.32 -34.00
N GLY A 240 12.07 11.02 -32.77
CA GLY A 240 11.49 11.61 -31.55
C GLY A 240 11.99 13.03 -31.29
N ILE A 241 13.24 13.33 -31.67
CA ILE A 241 13.85 14.65 -31.55
C ILE A 241 13.26 15.61 -32.59
N SER A 242 13.12 15.16 -33.84
CA SER A 242 12.54 15.95 -34.92
C SER A 242 11.01 16.11 -34.83
N GLY A 243 10.35 15.41 -33.90
CA GLY A 243 8.90 15.44 -33.74
C GLY A 243 8.13 14.83 -34.92
N SER A 244 8.79 14.04 -35.77
CA SER A 244 8.23 13.53 -37.02
C SER A 244 7.67 12.11 -36.90
N ALA A 245 7.90 11.42 -35.78
CA ALA A 245 7.40 10.08 -35.57
C ALA A 245 5.88 10.07 -35.39
N LYS A 246 5.16 9.44 -36.33
CA LYS A 246 3.73 9.17 -36.14
C LYS A 246 3.57 8.14 -35.01
N PRO A 247 2.70 8.38 -34.03
CA PRO A 247 2.46 7.42 -32.97
C PRO A 247 1.86 6.13 -33.55
N LEU A 248 2.17 5.00 -32.92
CA LEU A 248 1.50 3.74 -33.22
C LEU A 248 0.01 3.81 -32.89
N GLN A 249 -0.77 2.98 -33.58
CA GLN A 249 -2.19 2.84 -33.29
C GLN A 249 -2.39 2.14 -31.94
N ASP A 250 -3.06 2.82 -31.01
CA ASP A 250 -3.44 2.25 -29.72
C ASP A 250 -4.94 1.93 -29.69
N ASN A 251 -5.28 0.68 -29.93
CA ASN A 251 -6.67 0.22 -29.91
C ASN A 251 -7.33 0.38 -28.54
N GLY A 252 -6.57 0.19 -27.45
CA GLY A 252 -7.11 0.35 -26.10
C GLY A 252 -7.48 1.81 -25.84
N ARG A 253 -6.61 2.74 -26.21
CA ARG A 253 -6.91 4.18 -26.14
C ARG A 253 -8.11 4.56 -27.01
N ILE A 254 -8.21 4.07 -28.25
CA ILE A 254 -9.37 4.35 -29.12
C ILE A 254 -10.68 3.88 -28.48
N VAL A 255 -10.69 2.69 -27.87
CA VAL A 255 -11.85 2.17 -27.14
C VAL A 255 -12.18 3.06 -25.94
N LEU A 256 -11.18 3.44 -25.15
CA LEU A 256 -11.35 4.32 -23.99
C LEU A 256 -11.84 5.72 -24.37
N GLU A 257 -11.36 6.29 -25.46
CA GLU A 257 -11.81 7.58 -25.98
C GLU A 257 -13.28 7.53 -26.39
N ARG A 258 -13.69 6.49 -27.14
CA ARG A 258 -15.09 6.28 -27.50
C ARG A 258 -15.98 6.06 -26.28
N LEU A 259 -15.49 5.30 -25.30
CA LEU A 259 -16.18 5.05 -24.04
C LEU A 259 -16.38 6.36 -23.26
N ALA A 260 -15.33 7.17 -23.12
CA ALA A 260 -15.37 8.45 -22.44
C ALA A 260 -16.29 9.44 -23.13
N MET A 261 -16.25 9.52 -24.46
CA MET A 261 -17.16 10.39 -25.23
C MET A 261 -18.63 10.05 -24.97
N LYS A 262 -18.98 8.75 -24.98
CA LYS A 262 -20.34 8.29 -24.64
C LYS A 262 -20.69 8.54 -23.17
N LEU A 263 -19.74 8.29 -22.27
CA LEU A 263 -19.93 8.41 -20.83
C LEU A 263 -20.15 9.87 -20.40
N PHE A 264 -19.50 10.84 -21.04
CA PHE A 264 -19.62 12.26 -20.68
C PHE A 264 -20.52 13.05 -21.64
N ASP A 265 -21.06 12.39 -22.67
CA ASP A 265 -21.88 13.03 -23.71
C ASP A 265 -21.14 14.21 -24.39
N VAL A 266 -19.90 13.95 -24.82
CA VAL A 266 -19.05 14.97 -25.45
C VAL A 266 -18.71 14.61 -26.89
N LYS A 267 -18.68 15.63 -27.76
CA LYS A 267 -18.44 15.47 -29.22
C LYS A 267 -17.00 15.15 -29.60
N ALA A 268 -16.04 15.33 -28.68
CA ALA A 268 -14.62 15.11 -28.93
C ALA A 268 -13.93 14.56 -27.67
N PRO A 269 -12.89 13.72 -27.81
CA PRO A 269 -12.23 13.09 -26.67
C PRO A 269 -11.71 14.10 -25.66
N TRP A 270 -10.99 15.14 -26.09
CA TRP A 270 -10.32 16.10 -25.22
C TRP A 270 -11.25 16.82 -24.21
N MET A 271 -12.56 16.90 -24.50
CA MET A 271 -13.54 17.50 -23.59
C MET A 271 -13.78 16.66 -22.33
N ALA A 272 -13.63 15.33 -22.41
CA ALA A 272 -13.74 14.45 -21.24
C ALA A 272 -12.45 14.42 -20.39
N ARG A 273 -11.31 14.89 -20.94
CA ARG A 273 -10.00 14.79 -20.32
C ARG A 273 -9.94 15.48 -18.96
N THR A 274 -10.46 16.69 -18.86
CA THR A 274 -10.46 17.46 -17.61
C THR A 274 -11.28 16.76 -16.53
N THR A 275 -12.43 16.19 -16.87
CA THR A 275 -13.29 15.48 -15.90
C THR A 275 -12.65 14.17 -15.44
N LEU A 276 -12.05 13.41 -16.35
CA LEU A 276 -11.31 12.18 -16.01
C LEU A 276 -10.07 12.48 -15.18
N GLN A 277 -9.33 13.55 -15.49
CA GLN A 277 -8.21 13.99 -14.67
C GLN A 277 -8.68 14.37 -13.26
N LYS A 278 -9.75 15.15 -13.12
CA LYS A 278 -10.32 15.47 -11.81
C LYS A 278 -10.75 14.23 -11.03
N LEU A 279 -11.31 13.22 -11.71
CA LEU A 279 -11.64 11.94 -11.09
C LEU A 279 -10.38 11.20 -10.61
N ARG A 280 -9.35 11.14 -11.45
CA ARG A 280 -8.05 10.54 -11.12
C ARG A 280 -7.39 11.25 -9.95
N ASP A 281 -7.34 12.58 -9.96
CA ASP A 281 -6.79 13.41 -8.89
C ASP A 281 -7.59 13.27 -7.59
N GLY A 282 -8.91 13.12 -7.71
CA GLY A 282 -9.77 12.94 -6.55
C GLY A 282 -9.59 11.57 -5.89
N LEU A 283 -9.49 10.50 -6.70
CA LEU A 283 -9.22 9.17 -6.17
C LEU A 283 -7.77 9.04 -5.69
N ASN A 284 -6.85 9.61 -6.46
CA ASN A 284 -5.41 9.57 -6.29
C ASN A 284 -4.95 8.23 -5.69
N VAL A 285 -5.17 7.21 -6.52
CA VAL A 285 -4.98 5.80 -6.16
C VAL A 285 -3.54 5.55 -5.72
N GLN A 286 -2.57 6.21 -6.36
CA GLN A 286 -1.14 6.07 -6.07
C GLN A 286 -0.83 6.31 -4.59
N TRP A 287 -1.29 7.43 -4.05
CA TRP A 287 -1.11 7.78 -2.64
C TRP A 287 -1.88 6.82 -1.69
N ALA A 288 -3.05 6.35 -2.11
CA ALA A 288 -3.81 5.35 -1.35
C ALA A 288 -3.08 4.00 -1.28
N LEU A 289 -2.40 3.58 -2.36
CA LEU A 289 -1.56 2.37 -2.36
C LEU A 289 -0.35 2.53 -1.44
N VAL A 290 0.34 3.67 -1.51
CA VAL A 290 1.51 3.98 -0.68
C VAL A 290 1.17 3.94 0.80
N THR A 291 0.11 4.63 1.22
CA THR A 291 -0.34 4.68 2.63
C THR A 291 -0.76 3.30 3.15
N SER A 292 -1.41 2.49 2.30
CA SER A 292 -1.82 1.12 2.62
C SER A 292 -0.64 0.16 2.78
N PHE A 293 0.36 0.30 1.91
CA PHE A 293 1.60 -0.44 2.03
C PHE A 293 2.37 -0.05 3.30
N GLY A 294 2.53 1.25 3.57
CA GLY A 294 3.11 1.73 4.81
C GLY A 294 2.40 1.16 6.04
N THR A 295 1.06 1.24 6.08
CA THR A 295 0.23 0.68 7.16
C THR A 295 0.41 -0.83 7.30
N SER A 296 0.56 -1.56 6.19
CA SER A 296 0.83 -3.01 6.21
C SER A 296 2.17 -3.31 6.88
N LEU A 297 3.22 -2.56 6.54
CA LEU A 297 4.52 -2.69 7.18
C LEU A 297 4.41 -2.41 8.69
N VAL A 298 3.73 -1.32 9.07
CA VAL A 298 3.50 -0.96 10.48
C VAL A 298 2.83 -2.09 11.24
N CYS A 299 1.73 -2.62 10.70
CA CYS A 299 0.98 -3.64 11.38
C CYS A 299 1.75 -4.96 11.50
N LEU A 300 2.56 -5.32 10.49
CA LEU A 300 3.45 -6.48 10.56
C LEU A 300 4.53 -6.30 11.64
N GLU A 301 5.12 -5.11 11.76
CA GLU A 301 6.12 -4.81 12.79
C GLU A 301 5.54 -4.89 14.20
N LEU A 302 4.33 -4.35 14.40
CA LEU A 302 3.61 -4.42 15.67
C LEU A 302 3.06 -5.83 15.98
N GLY A 303 3.30 -6.82 15.12
CA GLY A 303 2.82 -8.18 15.29
C GLY A 303 1.29 -8.33 15.19
N TYR A 304 0.60 -7.33 14.62
CA TYR A 304 -0.84 -7.43 14.33
C TYR A 304 -1.06 -8.52 13.27
N GLY A 305 -1.32 -9.74 13.73
CA GLY A 305 -1.45 -10.93 12.89
C GLY A 305 -0.94 -12.22 13.54
N ARG A 306 -0.17 -12.12 14.63
CA ARG A 306 0.47 -13.28 15.30
C ARG A 306 -0.52 -14.22 16.00
N ASN A 307 -1.72 -13.74 16.33
CA ASN A 307 -2.55 -14.35 17.39
C ASN A 307 -3.48 -15.50 17.00
N HIS A 308 -3.57 -15.98 15.74
CA HIS A 308 -4.68 -16.93 15.47
C HIS A 308 -4.49 -18.10 14.52
N THR A 309 -3.31 -18.35 13.96
CA THR A 309 -3.08 -19.64 13.28
C THR A 309 -1.60 -19.94 13.15
N ALA A 310 -1.12 -20.90 13.95
CA ALA A 310 0.24 -21.42 13.99
C ALA A 310 0.76 -22.05 12.68
N ARG A 311 0.13 -21.79 11.53
CA ARG A 311 0.55 -22.25 10.19
C ARG A 311 0.69 -21.15 9.15
N ILE A 312 0.20 -19.93 9.40
CA ILE A 312 0.51 -18.81 8.50
C ILE A 312 1.89 -18.32 8.90
N GLN A 313 2.89 -18.97 8.30
CA GLN A 313 4.27 -18.55 8.08
C GLN A 313 4.48 -17.09 8.50
N GLN A 314 5.30 -16.87 9.54
CA GLN A 314 5.52 -15.56 10.16
C GLN A 314 6.05 -14.58 9.11
N ARG A 315 5.15 -13.84 8.47
CA ARG A 315 5.51 -12.76 7.56
C ARG A 315 6.13 -11.66 8.39
N THR A 316 7.39 -11.35 8.11
CA THR A 316 8.10 -10.25 8.73
C THR A 316 8.02 -9.02 7.84
N LEU A 317 8.12 -7.82 8.44
CA LEU A 317 8.26 -6.58 7.69
C LEU A 317 9.41 -6.67 6.67
N ALA A 318 10.56 -7.18 7.11
CA ALA A 318 11.74 -7.34 6.26
C ALA A 318 11.51 -8.31 5.10
N GLY A 319 10.80 -9.44 5.34
CA GLY A 319 10.48 -10.40 4.29
C GLY A 319 9.54 -9.84 3.21
N LEU A 320 8.48 -9.15 3.62
CA LEU A 320 7.55 -8.50 2.68
C LEU A 320 8.26 -7.38 1.90
N THR A 321 9.07 -6.57 2.59
CA THR A 321 9.84 -5.48 1.98
C THR A 321 10.88 -6.02 0.99
N LEU A 322 11.64 -7.04 1.37
CA LEU A 322 12.60 -7.71 0.48
C LEU A 322 11.91 -8.20 -0.80
N ARG A 323 10.78 -8.89 -0.66
CA ARG A 323 10.01 -9.39 -1.81
C ARG A 323 9.56 -8.24 -2.71
N ALA A 324 9.04 -7.15 -2.15
CA ALA A 324 8.62 -5.97 -2.91
C ALA A 324 9.80 -5.31 -3.65
N LEU A 325 10.92 -5.08 -2.96
CA LEU A 325 12.11 -4.46 -3.54
C LEU A 325 12.69 -5.30 -4.67
N VAL A 326 12.83 -6.62 -4.48
CA VAL A 326 13.35 -7.51 -5.53
C VAL A 326 12.37 -7.60 -6.71
N THR A 327 11.06 -7.68 -6.45
CA THR A 327 10.05 -7.70 -7.52
C THR A 327 10.14 -6.43 -8.37
N LEU A 328 10.22 -5.26 -7.71
CA LEU A 328 10.33 -3.98 -8.39
C LEU A 328 11.65 -3.87 -9.16
N ALA A 329 12.77 -4.27 -8.55
CA ALA A 329 14.09 -4.23 -9.20
C ALA A 329 14.11 -5.11 -10.46
N LEU A 330 13.54 -6.32 -10.41
CA LEU A 330 13.41 -7.20 -11.57
C LEU A 330 12.49 -6.58 -12.64
N ALA A 331 11.36 -5.99 -12.24
CA ALA A 331 10.46 -5.34 -13.18
C ALA A 331 11.13 -4.15 -13.89
N ARG A 332 11.89 -3.33 -13.16
CA ARG A 332 12.67 -2.21 -13.72
C ARG A 332 13.82 -2.68 -14.60
N LEU A 333 14.50 -3.77 -14.23
CA LEU A 333 15.53 -4.38 -15.07
C LEU A 333 14.95 -4.86 -16.41
N ILE A 334 13.84 -5.62 -16.38
CA ILE A 334 13.18 -6.10 -17.61
C ILE A 334 12.75 -4.91 -18.46
N ARG A 335 12.11 -3.90 -17.87
CA ARG A 335 11.75 -2.66 -18.56
C ARG A 335 12.97 -2.00 -19.21
N THR A 336 14.08 -1.85 -18.48
CA THR A 336 15.33 -1.27 -18.97
C THR A 336 15.87 -2.00 -20.19
N ILE A 337 15.90 -3.33 -20.12
CA ILE A 337 16.32 -4.18 -21.24
C ILE A 337 15.35 -4.02 -22.42
N SER A 338 14.04 -4.10 -22.18
CA SER A 338 13.02 -4.02 -23.23
C SER A 338 13.15 -2.74 -24.05
N PHE A 339 13.31 -1.58 -23.41
CA PHE A 339 13.39 -0.33 -24.17
C PHE A 339 14.78 -0.07 -24.77
N SER A 340 15.84 -0.60 -24.16
CA SER A 340 17.18 -0.56 -24.76
C SER A 340 17.23 -1.35 -26.07
N LEU A 341 16.40 -2.39 -26.18
CA LEU A 341 16.27 -3.22 -27.38
C LEU A 341 15.20 -2.73 -28.36
N THR A 342 14.18 -2.00 -27.90
CA THR A 342 13.05 -1.59 -28.72
C THR A 342 12.53 -0.22 -28.32
N VAL A 343 12.59 0.72 -29.27
CA VAL A 343 12.10 2.09 -29.08
C VAL A 343 10.79 2.26 -29.82
N LEU A 344 9.74 2.66 -29.10
CA LEU A 344 8.45 2.99 -29.69
C LEU A 344 8.28 4.51 -29.77
N PRO A 345 7.66 5.03 -30.85
CA PRO A 345 7.42 6.46 -30.97
C PRO A 345 6.48 6.93 -29.86
N SER A 346 6.74 8.14 -29.35
CA SER A 346 5.87 8.76 -28.35
C SER A 346 4.45 8.96 -28.85
N GLN A 347 3.46 8.83 -27.97
CA GLN A 347 2.12 9.36 -28.22
C GLN A 347 2.05 10.89 -28.12
N VAL A 348 3.06 11.52 -27.51
CA VAL A 348 3.11 12.96 -27.28
C VAL A 348 4.01 13.62 -28.32
N ASN A 349 3.42 14.46 -29.17
CA ASN A 349 4.16 15.23 -30.16
C ASN A 349 5.17 16.16 -29.47
N ASN A 350 6.39 16.24 -30.02
CA ASN A 350 7.48 17.06 -29.49
C ASN A 350 7.80 16.76 -28.01
N CYS A 351 7.60 15.51 -27.55
CA CYS A 351 7.93 15.16 -26.18
C CYS A 351 9.39 15.50 -25.86
N TYR A 352 10.35 15.09 -26.70
CA TYR A 352 11.77 15.27 -26.40
C TYR A 352 12.11 16.73 -26.10
N ALA A 353 11.72 17.63 -27.00
CA ALA A 353 11.98 19.07 -26.88
C ALA A 353 11.33 19.73 -25.65
N SER A 354 10.28 19.13 -25.08
CA SER A 354 9.63 19.64 -23.86
C SER A 354 10.24 19.09 -22.56
N HIS A 355 11.01 18.00 -22.64
CA HIS A 355 11.50 17.26 -21.47
C HIS A 355 13.02 17.27 -21.33
N PHE A 356 13.76 17.37 -22.43
CA PHE A 356 15.20 17.23 -22.46
C PHE A 356 15.87 18.39 -23.23
N PRO A 357 17.07 18.82 -22.80
CA PRO A 357 17.91 19.69 -23.63
C PRO A 357 18.35 18.93 -24.90
N PRO A 358 18.86 19.64 -25.93
CA PRO A 358 19.47 18.98 -27.07
C PRO A 358 20.59 18.02 -26.61
N PRO A 359 20.80 16.88 -27.30
CA PRO A 359 21.88 15.96 -26.99
C PRO A 359 23.23 16.69 -26.99
N PRO A 360 24.07 16.54 -25.95
CA PRO A 360 25.39 17.17 -25.93
C PRO A 360 26.33 16.59 -27.00
N ASP A 361 27.31 17.36 -27.47
CA ASP A 361 28.33 16.86 -28.40
C ASP A 361 29.42 16.04 -27.68
N ILE A 362 29.62 16.27 -26.37
CA ILE A 362 30.71 15.68 -25.58
C ILE A 362 30.18 14.56 -24.67
N TRP A 363 30.77 13.37 -24.76
CA TRP A 363 30.33 12.18 -24.00
C TRP A 363 30.31 12.36 -22.47
N SER A 364 31.16 13.21 -21.89
CA SER A 364 31.17 13.42 -20.44
C SER A 364 29.93 14.17 -19.96
N GLU A 365 29.42 15.09 -20.77
CA GLU A 365 28.18 15.81 -20.50
C GLU A 365 26.96 14.87 -20.59
N TRP A 366 27.08 13.79 -21.39
CA TRP A 366 26.03 12.77 -21.44
C TRP A 366 25.79 12.14 -20.06
N LEU A 367 26.86 11.81 -19.33
CA LEU A 367 26.72 11.25 -17.99
C LEU A 367 26.08 12.25 -17.03
N VAL A 368 26.50 13.52 -17.08
CA VAL A 368 25.95 14.57 -16.20
C VAL A 368 24.45 14.74 -16.44
N VAL A 369 24.02 14.86 -17.70
CA VAL A 369 22.61 15.04 -18.05
C VAL A 369 21.80 13.78 -17.76
N GLY A 370 22.31 12.60 -18.14
CA GLY A 370 21.61 11.33 -17.99
C GLY A 370 21.44 10.85 -16.54
N PHE A 371 22.31 11.28 -15.62
CA PHE A 371 22.14 10.99 -14.19
C PHE A 371 21.33 12.06 -13.44
N LEU A 372 20.95 13.16 -14.08
CA LEU A 372 19.97 14.07 -13.49
C LEU A 372 18.62 13.34 -13.41
N PRO A 373 18.02 13.21 -12.21
CA PRO A 373 16.72 12.58 -12.08
C PRO A 373 15.69 13.44 -12.82
N ASN A 374 15.06 12.87 -13.85
CA ASN A 374 13.96 13.53 -14.55
C ASN A 374 12.64 12.92 -14.10
N SER A 375 11.87 13.68 -13.32
CA SER A 375 10.55 13.25 -12.83
C SER A 375 9.51 13.10 -13.93
N ARG A 376 9.74 13.70 -15.09
CA ARG A 376 8.77 13.75 -16.19
C ARG A 376 8.82 12.53 -17.13
N GLY A 377 9.67 11.55 -16.83
CA GLY A 377 9.78 10.31 -17.60
C GLY A 377 10.51 10.45 -18.93
N GLY A 378 10.56 9.36 -19.68
CA GLY A 378 11.15 9.29 -21.03
C GLY A 378 10.17 9.72 -22.10
N CYS A 379 10.70 10.15 -23.25
CA CYS A 379 9.86 10.60 -24.36
C CYS A 379 9.54 9.53 -25.38
N ASN A 380 10.29 8.43 -25.38
CA ASN A 380 9.91 7.24 -26.11
C ASN A 380 9.03 6.37 -25.22
N ASP A 381 8.00 5.78 -25.80
CA ASP A 381 7.13 4.92 -25.01
C ASP A 381 7.74 3.53 -24.85
N LEU A 382 7.34 2.85 -23.77
CA LEU A 382 8.09 1.77 -23.17
C LEU A 382 7.15 0.58 -23.05
N ILE A 383 7.46 -0.55 -23.71
CA ILE A 383 6.64 -1.80 -23.70
C ILE A 383 6.14 -2.20 -22.29
N LEU A 384 6.85 -1.79 -21.24
CA LEU A 384 6.44 -1.93 -19.85
C LEU A 384 6.39 -0.57 -19.18
N SER A 385 5.24 -0.11 -18.69
CA SER A 385 5.12 1.16 -17.95
C SER A 385 5.76 1.09 -16.56
N GLY A 386 6.59 2.07 -16.23
CA GLY A 386 7.29 2.20 -14.94
C GLY A 386 6.29 2.52 -13.84
N HIS A 387 5.32 3.39 -14.13
CA HIS A 387 4.19 3.66 -13.26
C HIS A 387 3.45 2.36 -12.91
N ALA A 388 3.04 1.60 -13.93
CA ALA A 388 2.32 0.34 -13.74
C ALA A 388 3.13 -0.70 -12.94
N THR A 389 4.44 -0.84 -13.19
CA THR A 389 5.29 -1.77 -12.43
C THR A 389 5.38 -1.41 -10.94
N PHE A 390 5.44 -0.11 -10.63
CA PHE A 390 5.51 0.37 -9.27
C PHE A 390 4.19 0.18 -8.52
N THR A 391 3.09 0.69 -9.08
CA THR A 391 1.75 0.58 -8.45
C THR A 391 1.31 -0.88 -8.34
N SER A 392 1.58 -1.72 -9.33
CA SER A 392 1.28 -3.17 -9.23
C SER A 392 2.12 -3.86 -8.16
N THR A 393 3.39 -3.51 -7.97
CA THR A 393 4.23 -4.10 -6.92
C THR A 393 3.68 -3.76 -5.53
N ILE A 394 3.36 -2.48 -5.30
CA ILE A 394 2.78 -2.02 -4.03
C ILE A 394 1.44 -2.71 -3.79
N THR A 395 0.58 -2.74 -4.81
CA THR A 395 -0.73 -3.41 -4.75
C THR A 395 -0.57 -4.87 -4.36
N CYS A 396 0.31 -5.61 -5.03
CA CYS A 396 0.62 -7.00 -4.70
C CYS A 396 1.09 -7.15 -3.24
N ALA A 397 1.97 -6.27 -2.77
CA ALA A 397 2.53 -6.34 -1.43
C ALA A 397 1.45 -6.22 -0.36
N PHE A 398 0.67 -5.13 -0.35
CA PHE A 398 -0.29 -4.92 0.73
C PHE A 398 -1.57 -5.76 0.59
N THR A 399 -2.04 -6.06 -0.63
CA THR A 399 -3.18 -6.98 -0.79
C THR A 399 -2.82 -8.39 -0.32
N SER A 400 -1.55 -8.81 -0.51
CA SER A 400 -1.07 -10.06 0.07
C SER A 400 -1.04 -10.01 1.60
N ALA A 401 -0.69 -8.87 2.22
CA ALA A 401 -0.68 -8.69 3.67
C ALA A 401 -2.10 -8.63 4.26
N ALA A 402 -3.03 -7.97 3.56
CA ALA A 402 -4.43 -7.84 3.99
C ALA A 402 -5.22 -9.14 3.89
N SER A 403 -4.79 -10.11 3.06
CA SER A 403 -5.36 -11.45 2.91
C SER A 403 -6.89 -11.49 2.73
N ASN A 404 -7.49 -10.48 2.10
CA ASN A 404 -8.93 -10.39 1.86
C ASN A 404 -9.21 -10.19 0.37
N THR A 405 -9.89 -11.15 -0.24
CA THR A 405 -10.15 -11.17 -1.68
C THR A 405 -11.06 -10.01 -2.12
N GLN A 406 -12.08 -9.66 -1.34
CA GLN A 406 -12.99 -8.56 -1.69
C GLN A 406 -12.27 -7.22 -1.70
N PHE A 407 -11.43 -6.97 -0.68
CA PHE A 407 -10.56 -5.80 -0.64
C PHE A 407 -9.60 -5.77 -1.82
N SER A 408 -8.98 -6.92 -2.13
CA SER A 408 -8.02 -7.02 -3.23
C SER A 408 -8.68 -6.69 -4.57
N ILE A 409 -9.88 -7.20 -4.84
CA ILE A 409 -10.66 -6.87 -6.05
C ILE A 409 -10.99 -5.37 -6.10
N ALA A 410 -11.38 -4.77 -4.98
CA ALA A 410 -11.67 -3.34 -4.90
C ALA A 410 -10.45 -2.50 -5.30
N VAL A 411 -9.28 -2.79 -4.72
CA VAL A 411 -8.03 -2.09 -5.02
C VAL A 411 -7.61 -2.28 -6.47
N TRP A 412 -7.60 -3.52 -6.97
CA TRP A 412 -7.21 -3.80 -8.36
C TRP A 412 -8.14 -3.13 -9.38
N THR A 413 -9.43 -2.98 -9.05
CA THR A 413 -10.37 -2.20 -9.88
C THR A 413 -9.96 -0.73 -9.97
N LEU A 414 -9.56 -0.10 -8.85
CA LEU A 414 -9.09 1.29 -8.84
C LEU A 414 -7.75 1.46 -9.57
N VAL A 415 -6.84 0.49 -9.45
CA VAL A 415 -5.59 0.46 -10.21
C VAL A 415 -5.86 0.35 -11.71
N ALA A 416 -6.78 -0.52 -12.12
CA ALA A 416 -7.18 -0.64 -13.53
C ALA A 416 -7.83 0.65 -14.06
N LEU A 417 -8.59 1.36 -13.23
CA LEU A 417 -9.14 2.67 -13.58
C LEU A 417 -8.03 3.70 -13.80
N ASP A 418 -7.04 3.78 -12.90
CA ASP A 418 -5.88 4.68 -13.04
C ASP A 418 -5.12 4.41 -14.35
N TYR A 419 -4.84 3.14 -14.66
CA TYR A 419 -4.18 2.74 -15.91
C TYR A 419 -4.99 3.10 -17.15
N SER A 420 -6.32 2.95 -17.06
CA SER A 420 -7.23 3.33 -18.15
C SER A 420 -7.21 4.84 -18.40
N ILE A 421 -7.16 5.65 -17.34
CA ILE A 421 -7.11 7.11 -17.47
C ILE A 421 -5.78 7.55 -18.08
N GLU A 422 -4.65 6.98 -17.67
CA GLU A 422 -3.34 7.29 -18.28
C GLU A 422 -3.27 6.92 -19.76
N SER A 423 -3.77 5.74 -20.11
CA SER A 423 -3.84 5.28 -21.50
C SER A 423 -4.73 6.20 -22.34
N TYR A 424 -5.86 6.61 -21.79
CA TYR A 424 -6.77 7.57 -22.44
C TYR A 424 -6.14 8.95 -22.64
N GLN A 425 -5.32 9.42 -21.68
CA GLN A 425 -4.61 10.70 -21.79
C GLN A 425 -3.46 10.67 -22.81
N GLY A 426 -3.10 9.47 -23.26
CA GLY A 426 -1.97 9.24 -24.14
C GLY A 426 -0.62 9.50 -23.47
N LEU A 427 -0.55 9.27 -22.15
CA LEU A 427 0.72 9.30 -21.41
C LEU A 427 1.52 8.02 -21.64
N HIS A 428 0.82 6.90 -21.87
CA HIS A 428 1.39 5.58 -22.17
C HIS A 428 0.48 4.84 -23.15
N TYR A 429 1.04 3.91 -23.92
CA TYR A 429 0.22 2.92 -24.62
C TYR A 429 -0.53 2.05 -23.62
N SER A 430 -1.77 1.69 -23.97
CA SER A 430 -2.59 0.78 -23.17
C SER A 430 -1.92 -0.58 -22.94
N VAL A 431 -1.13 -1.04 -23.92
CA VAL A 431 -0.36 -2.29 -23.82
C VAL A 431 0.75 -2.18 -22.77
N ASP A 432 1.37 -1.00 -22.63
CA ASP A 432 2.48 -0.77 -21.70
C ASP A 432 2.03 -0.83 -20.25
N MET A 433 0.85 -0.25 -19.98
CA MET A 433 0.17 -0.29 -18.69
C MET A 433 -0.23 -1.72 -18.33
N TRP A 434 -0.84 -2.44 -19.28
CA TRP A 434 -1.30 -3.81 -19.08
C TRP A 434 -0.14 -4.80 -18.88
N LEU A 435 0.88 -4.77 -19.75
CA LEU A 435 2.04 -5.64 -19.64
C LEU A 435 2.85 -5.33 -18.37
N GLY A 436 3.04 -4.05 -18.03
CA GLY A 436 3.67 -3.64 -16.78
C GLY A 436 2.98 -4.27 -15.56
N CYS A 437 1.65 -4.29 -15.56
CA CYS A 437 0.86 -4.93 -14.52
C CYS A 437 1.06 -6.45 -14.47
N ILE A 438 0.89 -7.15 -15.60
CA ILE A 438 0.93 -8.61 -15.68
C ILE A 438 2.33 -9.14 -15.35
N VAL A 439 3.38 -8.56 -15.93
CA VAL A 439 4.77 -8.97 -15.66
C VAL A 439 5.10 -8.79 -14.18
N THR A 440 4.66 -7.68 -13.57
CA THR A 440 4.87 -7.45 -12.14
C THR A 440 4.15 -8.47 -11.27
N CYS A 441 2.90 -8.81 -11.60
CA CYS A 441 2.15 -9.84 -10.89
C CYS A 441 2.81 -11.22 -11.00
N LEU A 442 3.38 -11.57 -12.17
CA LEU A 442 4.12 -12.81 -12.37
C LEU A 442 5.43 -12.82 -11.57
N LEU A 443 6.22 -11.74 -11.65
CA LEU A 443 7.43 -11.56 -10.85
C LEU A 443 7.12 -11.67 -9.36
N TRP A 444 6.01 -11.09 -8.90
CA TRP A 444 5.57 -11.20 -7.51
C TRP A 444 5.36 -12.66 -7.10
N GLN A 445 4.79 -13.52 -7.96
CA GLN A 445 4.66 -14.95 -7.65
C GLN A 445 6.02 -15.66 -7.61
N ILE A 446 6.91 -15.32 -8.55
CA ILE A 446 8.27 -15.90 -8.63
C ILE A 446 9.10 -15.53 -7.39
N THR A 447 8.98 -14.30 -6.88
CA THR A 447 9.73 -13.81 -5.72
C THR A 447 9.13 -14.24 -4.38
N LYS A 448 8.02 -14.97 -4.36
CA LYS A 448 7.36 -15.46 -3.12
C LYS A 448 8.32 -16.20 -2.15
N PRO A 449 9.26 -17.05 -2.60
CA PRO A 449 10.17 -17.73 -1.69
C PRO A 449 11.11 -16.79 -0.91
N LEU A 450 11.36 -15.57 -1.41
CA LEU A 450 12.25 -14.62 -0.75
C LEU A 450 11.66 -14.05 0.56
N GLU A 451 10.34 -14.09 0.69
CA GLU A 451 9.63 -13.60 1.87
C GLU A 451 9.89 -14.47 3.11
N PHE A 452 10.15 -15.76 2.90
CA PHE A 452 10.43 -16.72 3.94
C PHE A 452 11.91 -17.03 3.88
N GLY A 453 12.71 -16.29 4.67
CA GLY A 453 14.13 -16.59 4.83
C GLY A 453 14.28 -18.10 5.08
N GLY A 454 15.15 -18.77 4.31
CA GLY A 454 15.26 -20.25 4.24
C GLY A 454 15.49 -20.99 5.57
N GLU A 455 15.49 -20.28 6.69
CA GLU A 455 15.09 -20.80 7.99
C GLU A 455 13.58 -21.13 7.96
N ALA A 456 13.19 -22.15 7.19
CA ALA A 456 12.03 -22.91 7.61
C ALA A 456 12.40 -23.40 9.01
N PRO A 457 11.75 -22.92 10.08
CA PRO A 457 12.09 -23.39 11.39
C PRO A 457 11.86 -24.90 11.33
N LEU A 458 12.92 -25.68 11.53
CA LEU A 458 12.82 -27.04 12.05
C LEU A 458 12.18 -26.86 13.42
N ILE A 459 10.87 -26.60 13.42
CA ILE A 459 10.05 -26.58 14.62
C ILE A 459 10.05 -28.02 15.04
N ASP A 460 10.98 -28.34 15.93
CA ASP A 460 10.95 -29.55 16.70
C ASP A 460 9.56 -29.60 17.33
N ALA A 461 8.74 -30.57 16.92
CA ALA A 461 7.31 -30.57 17.15
C ALA A 461 6.92 -30.59 18.65
N ASN A 462 7.91 -30.71 19.52
CA ASN A 462 7.84 -30.82 20.97
C ASN A 462 7.89 -29.50 21.75
N GLU A 463 8.35 -28.37 21.19
CA GLU A 463 8.45 -27.11 21.95
C GLU A 463 7.17 -26.25 21.89
N ARG A 464 6.01 -26.88 22.17
CA ARG A 464 4.66 -26.30 21.98
C ARG A 464 4.14 -25.35 23.07
N THR A 465 4.99 -24.89 23.97
CA THR A 465 4.58 -23.94 25.02
C THR A 465 5.51 -22.76 25.01
N MET A 466 5.30 -21.82 24.08
CA MET A 466 5.75 -20.46 24.32
C MET A 466 5.01 -19.98 25.58
N PRO A 467 5.72 -19.53 26.63
CA PRO A 467 5.07 -18.97 27.80
C PRO A 467 4.23 -17.78 27.36
N ASN A 468 2.99 -17.70 27.84
CA ASN A 468 2.17 -16.50 27.70
C ASN A 468 2.94 -15.34 28.32
N ILE A 469 3.59 -14.51 27.50
CA ILE A 469 4.26 -13.31 27.96
C ILE A 469 3.14 -12.37 28.45
N PRO A 470 3.08 -12.04 29.75
CA PRO A 470 2.08 -11.10 30.26
C PRO A 470 2.25 -9.76 29.53
N ILE A 471 1.15 -9.22 28.99
CA ILE A 471 1.14 -7.91 28.31
C ILE A 471 1.60 -6.78 29.26
N ASP A 472 1.58 -7.03 30.57
CA ASP A 472 2.02 -6.08 31.60
C ASP A 472 3.53 -5.79 31.61
N TYR A 473 4.34 -6.49 30.79
CA TYR A 473 5.78 -6.22 30.63
C TYR A 473 6.11 -5.07 29.68
N PHE A 474 5.12 -4.35 29.12
CA PHE A 474 5.37 -3.01 28.59
C PHE A 474 5.61 -2.04 29.75
N GLY A 475 6.74 -2.18 30.43
CA GLY A 475 7.21 -1.22 31.41
C GLY A 475 7.18 0.17 30.77
N GLU A 476 6.70 1.15 31.54
CA GLU A 476 6.62 2.54 31.11
C GLU A 476 8.02 3.03 30.73
N PHE A 477 8.40 2.91 29.46
CA PHE A 477 9.56 3.60 28.94
C PHE A 477 9.18 5.06 28.86
N PRO A 478 9.75 5.95 29.70
CA PRO A 478 9.39 7.35 29.65
C PRO A 478 9.70 7.87 28.25
N LEU A 479 8.67 8.36 27.55
CA LEU A 479 8.82 9.06 26.29
C LEU A 479 9.52 10.39 26.60
N THR A 480 10.84 10.36 26.72
CA THR A 480 11.62 11.57 26.97
C THR A 480 11.46 12.51 25.78
N MET A 481 11.35 13.80 26.06
CA MET A 481 11.24 14.84 25.02
C MET A 481 12.34 14.72 23.97
N LYS A 482 13.56 14.32 24.40
CA LYS A 482 14.70 14.05 23.50
C LYS A 482 14.38 12.98 22.46
N VAL A 483 13.77 11.86 22.86
CA VAL A 483 13.38 10.79 21.91
C VAL A 483 12.28 11.28 20.98
N ALA A 484 11.25 11.95 21.52
CA ALA A 484 10.18 12.51 20.70
C ALA A 484 10.75 13.47 19.64
N CYS A 485 11.63 14.41 20.01
CA CYS A 485 12.31 15.30 19.07
C CYS A 485 13.16 14.55 18.05
N THR A 486 13.88 13.50 18.47
CA THR A 486 14.73 12.70 17.57
C THR A 486 13.92 12.05 16.46
N TYR A 487 12.74 11.51 16.75
CA TYR A 487 11.85 10.91 15.75
C TYR A 487 11.01 11.94 14.99
N ALA A 488 10.69 13.09 15.60
CA ALA A 488 9.95 14.16 14.94
C ALA A 488 10.78 14.85 13.86
N LEU A 489 12.09 15.04 14.07
CA LEU A 489 12.96 15.76 13.15
C LEU A 489 12.97 15.18 11.71
N PRO A 490 13.21 13.87 11.48
CA PRO A 490 13.12 13.25 10.15
C PRO A 490 11.79 13.51 9.44
N ALA A 491 10.67 13.42 10.17
CA ALA A 491 9.32 13.62 9.64
C ALA A 491 9.01 15.10 9.38
N ALA A 492 9.51 16.01 10.22
CA ALA A 492 9.39 17.44 10.02
C ALA A 492 10.18 17.92 8.80
N ILE A 493 11.39 17.39 8.58
CA ILE A 493 12.17 17.64 7.35
C ILE A 493 11.38 17.18 6.13
N ALA A 494 10.77 15.98 6.19
CA ALA A 494 9.93 15.48 5.11
C ALA A 494 8.73 16.39 4.82
N PHE A 495 8.04 16.85 5.87
CA PHE A 495 6.92 17.79 5.75
C PHE A 495 7.34 19.09 5.05
N VAL A 496 8.43 19.70 5.52
CA VAL A 496 8.97 20.95 4.96
C VAL A 496 9.37 20.75 3.50
N ALA A 497 10.06 19.65 3.18
CA ALA A 497 10.47 19.32 1.82
C ALA A 497 9.27 19.19 0.87
N LEU A 498 8.16 18.60 1.33
CA LEU A 498 6.98 18.38 0.49
C LEU A 498 6.04 19.58 0.36
N THR A 499 6.12 20.55 1.28
CA THR A 499 5.16 21.67 1.36
C THR A 499 5.74 23.04 1.08
N LEU A 500 6.99 23.28 1.48
CA LEU A 500 7.61 24.61 1.43
C LEU A 500 8.72 24.70 0.38
N VAL A 501 9.33 23.57 0.02
CA VAL A 501 10.49 23.56 -0.87
C VAL A 501 10.01 23.51 -2.32
N PRO A 502 10.49 24.40 -3.20
CA PRO A 502 10.17 24.32 -4.62
C PRO A 502 10.63 22.99 -5.22
N GLU A 503 9.86 22.42 -6.14
CA GLU A 503 10.11 21.10 -6.74
C GLU A 503 11.55 20.95 -7.29
N ALA A 504 12.10 22.01 -7.88
CA ALA A 504 13.47 22.04 -8.38
C ALA A 504 14.56 21.77 -7.31
N PHE A 505 14.24 22.02 -6.03
CA PHE A 505 15.16 21.82 -4.92
C PHE A 505 14.94 20.50 -4.15
N VAL A 506 13.80 19.84 -4.35
CA VAL A 506 13.43 18.63 -3.59
C VAL A 506 14.45 17.51 -3.83
N ASN A 507 14.99 17.40 -5.05
CA ASN A 507 16.00 16.39 -5.39
C ASN A 507 17.29 16.57 -4.58
N TYR A 508 17.73 17.80 -4.33
CA TYR A 508 18.92 18.06 -3.51
C TYR A 508 18.68 17.69 -2.04
N ILE A 509 17.47 17.98 -1.53
CA ILE A 509 17.07 17.54 -0.19
C ILE A 509 17.06 16.03 -0.12
N PHE A 510 16.49 15.36 -1.13
CA PHE A 510 16.45 13.90 -1.20
C PHE A 510 17.86 13.30 -1.15
N VAL A 511 18.79 13.77 -1.99
CA VAL A 511 20.19 13.33 -1.97
C VAL A 511 20.86 13.59 -0.62
N GLY A 512 20.69 14.78 -0.05
CA GLY A 512 21.22 15.11 1.28
C GLY A 512 20.65 14.20 2.38
N TYR A 513 19.37 13.87 2.28
CA TYR A 513 18.69 12.94 3.18
C TYR A 513 19.22 11.51 3.04
N SER A 514 19.44 11.02 1.81
CA SER A 514 20.05 9.71 1.54
C SER A 514 21.47 9.62 2.10
N VAL A 515 22.28 10.67 1.92
CA VAL A 515 23.63 10.73 2.50
C VAL A 515 23.56 10.69 4.03
N TRP A 516 22.63 11.43 4.63
CA TRP A 516 22.42 11.40 6.08
C TRP A 516 22.02 10.01 6.59
N ALA A 517 21.09 9.34 5.91
CA ALA A 517 20.70 7.96 6.21
C ALA A 517 21.89 6.99 6.06
N GLY A 518 22.69 7.13 5.00
CA GLY A 518 23.91 6.34 4.78
C GLY A 518 24.96 6.53 5.88
N VAL A 519 25.13 7.76 6.38
CA VAL A 519 26.03 8.04 7.53
C VAL A 519 25.52 7.37 8.81
N ILE A 520 24.20 7.41 9.07
CA ILE A 520 23.61 6.71 10.23
C ILE A 520 23.82 5.20 10.09
N PHE A 521 23.58 4.63 8.90
CA PHE A 521 23.80 3.20 8.64
C PHE A 521 25.26 2.80 8.88
N PHE A 522 26.21 3.56 8.36
CA PHE A 522 27.63 3.26 8.52
C PHE A 522 28.08 3.31 9.99
N ARG A 523 27.57 4.28 10.77
CA ARG A 523 27.98 4.47 12.16
C ARG A 523 27.26 3.57 13.15
N CYS A 524 25.97 3.34 12.94
CA CYS A 524 25.09 2.70 13.93
C CYS A 524 24.54 1.35 13.45
N GLY A 525 24.79 0.97 12.20
CA GLY A 525 24.17 -0.19 11.59
C GLY A 525 22.67 0.03 11.32
N PHE A 526 21.97 -1.08 11.08
CA PHE A 526 20.54 -1.07 10.77
C PHE A 526 19.67 -1.02 12.04
N THR A 527 19.50 0.19 12.58
CA THR A 527 18.67 0.45 13.78
C THR A 527 17.22 0.79 13.43
N SER A 528 16.29 0.70 14.40
CA SER A 528 14.91 1.18 14.21
C SER A 528 14.82 2.68 13.89
N PHE A 529 15.78 3.47 14.39
CA PHE A 529 15.87 4.88 14.03
C PHE A 529 16.24 5.06 12.55
N LEU A 530 17.22 4.30 12.05
CA LEU A 530 17.54 4.31 10.62
C LEU A 530 16.34 3.88 9.78
N GLN A 531 15.61 2.85 10.19
CA GLN A 531 14.38 2.42 9.49
C GLN A 531 13.35 3.55 9.41
N HIS A 532 13.16 4.32 10.49
CA HIS A 532 12.29 5.49 10.50
C HIS A 532 12.77 6.60 9.55
N VAL A 533 14.08 6.88 9.55
CA VAL A 533 14.70 7.84 8.62
C VAL A 533 14.46 7.39 7.18
N LEU A 534 14.75 6.14 6.84
CA LEU A 534 14.51 5.59 5.49
C LEU A 534 13.04 5.62 5.09
N LEU A 535 12.10 5.45 6.02
CA LEU A 535 10.68 5.58 5.73
C LEU A 535 10.27 7.04 5.47
N CYS A 536 10.85 7.99 6.20
CA CYS A 536 10.66 9.42 5.93
C CYS A 536 11.28 9.82 4.59
N GLU A 537 12.46 9.31 4.25
CA GLU A 537 13.08 9.48 2.94
C GLU A 537 12.19 8.91 1.83
N LEU A 538 11.65 7.71 2.02
CA LEU A 538 10.68 7.12 1.10
C LEU A 538 9.46 8.03 0.94
N CYS A 539 8.93 8.61 2.02
CA CYS A 539 7.81 9.55 1.92
C CYS A 539 8.17 10.82 1.12
N ILE A 540 9.38 11.36 1.30
CA ILE A 540 9.86 12.51 0.50
C ILE A 540 9.92 12.11 -0.97
N GLY A 541 10.56 10.98 -1.29
CA GLY A 541 10.67 10.50 -2.66
C GLY A 541 9.30 10.28 -3.29
N LEU A 542 8.42 9.56 -2.59
CA LEU A 542 7.06 9.31 -3.07
C LEU A 542 6.28 10.60 -3.25
N GLY A 543 6.40 11.58 -2.34
CA GLY A 543 5.67 12.83 -2.47
C GLY A 543 6.23 13.86 -3.42
N ALA A 544 7.48 13.70 -3.82
CA ALA A 544 8.12 14.51 -4.85
C ALA A 544 7.82 13.98 -6.25
N TYR A 545 7.79 12.66 -6.41
CA TYR A 545 7.74 11.99 -7.71
C TYR A 545 6.38 11.38 -8.07
N LEU A 546 5.42 11.33 -7.14
CA LEU A 546 4.01 10.97 -7.37
C LEU A 546 3.09 12.17 -7.10
#